data_AF-W7TNL7-F1
#
_entry.id   AF-W7TNL7-F1
#
_cell.length_a   1.000
_cell.length_b   1.000
_cell.length_c   1.000
_cell.angle_alpha   90.00
_cell.angle_beta   90.00
_cell.angle_gamma   90.00
#
_symmetry.space_group_name_H-M   'P 1'
#
loop_
_entity.id
_entity.type
_entity.pdbx_description
1 polymer ?
#
loop_
_entity_poly.entity_id
_entity_poly.type
_entity_poly.pdbx_seq_one_letter_code
_entity_poly.pdbx_strand_id
1 'polypeptide(L)'
;MQLCLRRESAVRKQAAPWRSVYKDSKNIPLHIHHDTMQRLVLAFRRGTMLSTNTRTSMSGARRGLASAVSDKDGVENAPTTFSHEKMARDKRYKPQNEVPRQVLESMLAKEVHSPGFSIKGEAREGRAAYLDFQATTPMDPRVVDEMLPYMTGSFGNPHSRTHTYGWEAEAAVEKAREQVASILGASAKEIVFTSGATESNNAAIKGVAHFYGEKKKHIITTQIEHKCVLDSCRVLEQEGYQVTYLPVQKNGLLDLQVLKDAITPQTSLVSVMAVNNEIGVLQPMREIGQMCRERKVFFHSDLAQMVGKMPIDVDEMKIDLASLSSHKVYGPKGVGALYVRRRPRVRLEPIMSGGGQERGLRSGTLPHFLCVGFGAACDIAKKELPHDEAWVHFLATRLYDGIRKNIPHVVLNGDLDSRYEGCLNVSFAYVEGESLLMALKNIAVSSGSACTSASLEPSYVLRAIGVGEDLAHTSIRFGIGRFTTVEEVDFTIDLLSRNVARLREMSPLWELVQEGVDLNTIQWTQDAHH
;
A
#
# COMPACT_ATOMS: atom_id res chain seq x y z
N MET A 1 -21.06 66.24 -37.80
CA MET A 1 -22.00 65.70 -36.78
C MET A 1 -21.82 64.19 -36.78
N GLN A 2 -20.87 63.70 -35.97
CA GLN A 2 -21.08 63.15 -34.62
C GLN A 2 -21.67 61.73 -34.66
N LEU A 3 -20.77 60.77 -34.36
CA LEU A 3 -20.96 59.37 -33.90
C LEU A 3 -20.28 58.33 -34.79
N CYS A 4 -18.94 58.33 -34.80
CA CYS A 4 -18.16 57.11 -35.05
C CYS A 4 -16.71 57.15 -34.52
N LEU A 5 -16.41 57.97 -33.50
CA LEU A 5 -15.08 58.01 -32.88
C LEU A 5 -15.24 58.20 -31.36
N ARG A 6 -15.32 57.08 -30.63
CA ARG A 6 -14.99 56.94 -29.20
C ARG A 6 -15.26 55.50 -28.75
N ARG A 7 -14.24 54.64 -28.84
CA ARG A 7 -13.90 53.55 -27.89
C ARG A 7 -12.72 52.71 -28.41
N GLU A 8 -11.61 53.38 -28.68
CA GLU A 8 -10.28 52.77 -28.58
C GLU A 8 -9.64 53.26 -27.28
N SER A 9 -9.97 52.62 -26.16
CA SER A 9 -9.22 52.68 -24.89
C SER A 9 -9.84 51.76 -23.85
N ALA A 10 -9.92 50.46 -24.16
CA ALA A 10 -10.37 49.47 -23.17
C ALA A 10 -9.79 48.07 -23.39
N VAL A 11 -8.56 47.92 -23.93
CA VAL A 11 -7.81 46.65 -23.88
C VAL A 11 -6.31 46.96 -23.83
N ARG A 12 -5.83 47.42 -22.69
CA ARG A 12 -4.40 47.42 -22.29
C ARG A 12 -4.29 47.95 -20.87
N LYS A 13 -4.39 47.06 -19.88
CA LYS A 13 -3.79 47.14 -18.54
C LYS A 13 -4.41 46.05 -17.64
N GLN A 14 -3.87 44.85 -17.70
CA GLN A 14 -3.74 43.93 -16.55
C GLN A 14 -2.86 42.76 -16.98
N ALA A 15 -1.55 43.01 -16.96
CA ALA A 15 -0.51 41.99 -17.00
C ALA A 15 0.73 42.58 -16.32
N ALA A 16 0.97 42.23 -15.06
CA ALA A 16 2.24 42.39 -14.35
C ALA A 16 2.23 41.60 -13.02
N PRO A 17 3.39 41.20 -12.46
CA PRO A 17 3.61 39.87 -11.89
C PRO A 17 3.68 39.82 -10.36
N TRP A 18 3.52 38.60 -9.83
CA TRP A 18 3.75 38.20 -8.45
C TRP A 18 5.18 38.50 -7.96
N ARG A 19 5.40 39.70 -7.43
CA ARG A 19 6.54 40.05 -6.56
C ARG A 19 6.14 41.16 -5.58
N SER A 20 5.41 40.82 -4.50
CA SER A 20 5.43 41.58 -3.24
C SER A 20 4.50 40.96 -2.19
N VAL A 21 4.96 39.94 -1.48
CA VAL A 21 4.46 39.66 -0.12
C VAL A 21 5.69 39.30 0.70
N TYR A 22 6.35 40.31 1.26
CA TYR A 22 7.23 40.26 2.44
C TYR A 22 7.87 41.65 2.60
N LYS A 23 7.06 42.62 3.05
CA LYS A 23 7.51 43.84 3.70
C LYS A 23 6.41 44.23 4.68
N ASP A 24 6.60 43.84 5.94
CA ASP A 24 6.36 44.66 7.13
C ASP A 24 6.28 43.77 8.37
N SER A 25 7.41 43.62 9.05
CA SER A 25 7.48 43.37 10.49
C SER A 25 8.84 43.87 10.98
N LYS A 26 8.88 45.17 11.33
CA LYS A 26 9.91 45.73 12.20
C LYS A 26 9.40 45.60 13.64
N ASN A 27 10.04 44.72 14.42
CA ASN A 27 10.57 44.96 15.78
C ASN A 27 10.63 43.67 16.61
N ILE A 28 11.75 43.57 17.37
CA ILE A 28 12.08 42.70 18.53
C ILE A 28 13.14 41.61 18.20
N PRO A 29 14.19 41.46 19.04
CA PRO A 29 15.58 41.40 18.58
C PRO A 29 16.18 39.99 18.53
N LEU A 30 17.06 39.78 17.55
CA LEU A 30 17.98 38.64 17.48
C LEU A 30 19.31 39.02 18.16
N HIS A 31 19.61 38.41 19.30
CA HIS A 31 20.99 38.21 19.73
C HIS A 31 21.54 37.00 18.96
N ILE A 32 22.38 37.25 17.95
CA ILE A 32 23.27 36.24 17.38
C ILE A 32 24.69 36.76 17.46
N HIS A 33 25.53 35.98 18.14
CA HIS A 33 26.97 36.15 18.18
C HIS A 33 27.56 36.08 16.75
N HIS A 34 28.32 37.11 16.42
CA HIS A 34 29.35 37.11 15.40
C HIS A 34 30.27 35.90 15.59
N ASP A 35 30.36 34.97 14.64
CA ASP A 35 31.58 34.77 13.86
C ASP A 35 31.41 33.71 12.74
N THR A 36 32.20 33.86 11.68
CA THR A 36 32.44 32.87 10.59
C THR A 36 31.42 32.77 9.44
N MET A 37 31.31 33.84 8.64
CA MET A 37 30.73 33.80 7.28
C MET A 37 31.56 34.65 6.30
N GLN A 38 32.82 34.28 6.09
CA GLN A 38 33.61 34.75 4.94
C GLN A 38 34.60 33.68 4.49
N ARG A 39 34.15 32.77 3.61
CA ARG A 39 34.93 32.13 2.54
C ARG A 39 34.00 31.18 1.77
N LEU A 40 34.09 31.25 0.44
CA LEU A 40 33.48 30.35 -0.56
C LEU A 40 32.12 30.74 -1.17
N VAL A 41 32.02 31.95 -1.73
CA VAL A 41 31.42 32.12 -3.08
C VAL A 41 32.15 33.26 -3.79
N LEU A 42 33.26 32.96 -4.48
CA LEU A 42 33.82 33.79 -5.58
C LEU A 42 35.08 33.11 -6.14
N ALA A 43 34.88 32.07 -6.96
CA ALA A 43 35.87 31.68 -7.96
C ALA A 43 35.18 30.72 -8.93
N PHE A 44 34.67 31.24 -10.05
CA PHE A 44 34.78 30.62 -11.38
C PHE A 44 33.98 31.45 -12.39
N ARG A 45 34.64 32.43 -13.03
CA ARG A 45 34.45 32.72 -14.46
C ARG A 45 35.59 33.56 -15.02
N ARG A 46 36.40 32.87 -15.84
CA ARG A 46 37.14 33.30 -17.04
C ARG A 46 38.36 34.24 -16.89
N GLY A 47 39.50 33.77 -17.40
CA GLY A 47 40.66 34.59 -17.73
C GLY A 47 41.84 33.75 -18.21
N THR A 48 42.06 33.77 -19.51
CA THR A 48 43.05 33.08 -20.35
C THR A 48 44.53 33.46 -20.13
N MET A 49 45.42 32.52 -20.51
CA MET A 49 46.73 32.69 -21.20
C MET A 49 47.92 33.33 -20.48
N LEU A 50 49.01 32.57 -20.26
CA LEU A 50 50.27 32.56 -21.05
C LEU A 50 51.45 31.91 -20.29
N SER A 51 52.09 30.94 -20.95
CA SER A 51 53.55 30.73 -21.10
C SER A 51 54.48 30.91 -19.89
N THR A 52 55.20 29.85 -19.49
CA THR A 52 56.66 29.75 -19.73
C THR A 52 57.24 28.37 -19.37
N ASN A 53 58.23 27.99 -20.18
CA ASN A 53 59.06 26.79 -20.22
C ASN A 53 59.68 26.32 -18.89
N THR A 54 59.87 25.01 -18.74
CA THR A 54 61.22 24.39 -18.69
C THR A 54 61.17 22.85 -18.82
N ARG A 55 62.21 22.31 -19.49
CA ARG A 55 62.52 20.91 -19.90
C ARG A 55 62.61 19.96 -18.67
N THR A 56 62.58 18.61 -18.75
CA THR A 56 63.47 17.70 -19.51
C THR A 56 63.07 16.21 -19.31
N SER A 57 63.40 15.37 -20.31
CA SER A 57 63.69 13.89 -20.34
C SER A 57 62.61 12.87 -19.92
N MET A 58 62.06 12.04 -20.82
CA MET A 58 62.59 10.87 -21.58
C MET A 58 62.75 9.55 -20.79
N SER A 59 61.96 8.53 -21.20
CA SER A 59 62.31 7.13 -21.51
C SER A 59 61.16 6.19 -21.08
N GLY A 60 60.49 5.53 -22.04
CA GLY A 60 60.65 4.09 -22.36
C GLY A 60 59.45 3.31 -21.78
N ALA A 61 58.82 2.29 -22.37
CA ALA A 61 59.06 1.49 -23.56
C ALA A 61 57.72 0.77 -23.93
N ARG A 62 57.32 0.78 -25.21
CA ARG A 62 57.16 -0.35 -26.15
C ARG A 62 56.09 -1.45 -25.92
N ARG A 63 55.32 -1.64 -27.01
CA ARG A 63 54.82 -2.88 -27.67
C ARG A 63 53.69 -3.66 -26.98
N GLY A 64 52.67 -4.20 -27.66
CA GLY A 64 52.32 -4.35 -29.09
C GLY A 64 50.80 -4.66 -29.19
N LEU A 65 50.04 -4.26 -30.21
CA LEU A 65 49.99 -4.70 -31.62
C LEU A 65 49.62 -6.18 -31.83
N ALA A 66 48.32 -6.42 -32.07
CA ALA A 66 47.71 -7.33 -33.07
C ALA A 66 46.25 -7.60 -32.65
N SER A 67 45.23 -7.66 -33.48
CA SER A 67 45.00 -7.37 -34.91
C SER A 67 43.49 -7.36 -35.10
N ALA A 68 42.99 -6.45 -35.93
CA ALA A 68 41.58 -6.34 -36.29
C ALA A 68 41.09 -7.54 -37.11
N VAL A 69 39.82 -7.92 -36.89
CA VAL A 69 38.92 -8.43 -37.93
C VAL A 69 37.56 -7.76 -37.74
N SER A 70 37.15 -7.05 -38.77
CA SER A 70 35.87 -6.36 -38.99
C SER A 70 34.77 -7.35 -39.38
N ASP A 71 33.54 -7.19 -38.87
CA ASP A 71 32.45 -6.55 -39.62
C ASP A 71 31.10 -6.61 -38.84
N LYS A 72 30.43 -5.44 -38.80
CA LYS A 72 28.98 -5.21 -38.97
C LYS A 72 27.97 -6.04 -38.18
N ASP A 73 27.28 -5.41 -37.22
CA ASP A 73 25.96 -4.80 -37.43
C ASP A 73 25.43 -4.23 -36.10
N GLY A 74 24.87 -3.03 -36.15
CA GLY A 74 24.56 -2.23 -34.96
C GLY A 74 23.27 -2.63 -34.24
N VAL A 75 23.32 -2.63 -32.91
CA VAL A 75 22.32 -2.08 -31.98
C VAL A 75 23.04 -1.78 -30.66
N GLU A 76 23.48 -0.54 -30.44
CA GLU A 76 23.87 -0.05 -29.10
C GLU A 76 23.00 1.17 -28.76
N ASN A 77 22.07 0.96 -27.83
CA ASN A 77 21.68 1.87 -26.74
C ASN A 77 20.36 1.39 -26.10
N ALA A 78 20.45 0.34 -25.28
CA ALA A 78 19.47 0.11 -24.21
C ALA A 78 20.05 0.68 -22.91
N PRO A 79 19.36 1.54 -22.15
CA PRO A 79 19.87 1.98 -20.86
C PRO A 79 19.98 0.76 -19.95
N THR A 80 21.22 0.53 -19.51
CA THR A 80 21.67 -0.63 -18.73
C THR A 80 20.73 -0.93 -17.56
N THR A 81 20.22 -2.15 -17.52
CA THR A 81 19.55 -2.74 -16.35
C THR A 81 20.46 -2.63 -15.12
N PHE A 82 19.93 -2.08 -14.03
CA PHE A 82 20.62 -1.98 -12.75
C PHE A 82 20.52 -3.31 -12.00
N SER A 83 21.65 -3.98 -11.75
CA SER A 83 21.76 -5.23 -10.99
C SER A 83 22.00 -4.97 -9.50
N HIS A 84 21.78 -5.99 -8.65
CA HIS A 84 22.03 -5.96 -7.19
C HIS A 84 23.43 -5.43 -6.81
N GLU A 85 24.43 -5.60 -7.66
CA GLU A 85 25.79 -5.08 -7.43
C GLU A 85 25.88 -3.55 -7.41
N LYS A 86 24.98 -2.84 -8.10
CA LYS A 86 24.93 -1.36 -8.07
C LYS A 86 24.26 -0.83 -6.79
N MET A 87 23.33 -1.58 -6.18
CA MET A 87 22.76 -1.23 -4.87
C MET A 87 23.82 -1.30 -3.77
N ALA A 88 24.67 -2.33 -3.76
CA ALA A 88 25.77 -2.45 -2.79
C ALA A 88 26.82 -1.33 -2.91
N ARG A 89 26.85 -0.60 -4.02
CA ARG A 89 27.79 0.50 -4.30
C ARG A 89 27.14 1.89 -4.28
N ASP A 90 25.83 1.98 -4.10
CA ASP A 90 25.14 3.27 -3.99
C ASP A 90 25.45 3.90 -2.63
N LYS A 91 26.19 5.01 -2.63
CA LYS A 91 26.57 5.73 -1.40
C LYS A 91 25.36 6.23 -0.59
N ARG A 92 24.16 6.28 -1.18
CA ARG A 92 22.89 6.63 -0.53
C ARG A 92 22.25 5.45 0.21
N TYR A 93 22.56 4.21 -0.20
CA TYR A 93 22.02 2.98 0.38
C TYR A 93 23.14 2.23 1.11
N LYS A 94 23.17 2.36 2.44
CA LYS A 94 23.92 1.44 3.29
C LYS A 94 22.92 0.50 3.94
N PRO A 95 22.80 -0.77 3.50
CA PRO A 95 22.08 -1.75 4.27
C PRO A 95 22.84 -1.93 5.59
N GLN A 96 22.30 -1.39 6.67
CA GLN A 96 22.76 -1.70 8.00
C GLN A 96 22.23 -3.08 8.36
N ASN A 97 22.83 -4.12 7.78
CA ASN A 97 22.65 -5.50 8.25
C ASN A 97 23.33 -5.71 9.62
N GLU A 98 24.07 -4.71 10.11
CA GLU A 98 24.51 -4.62 11.48
C GLU A 98 23.67 -3.58 12.21
N VAL A 99 22.98 -4.05 13.25
CA VAL A 99 22.24 -3.23 14.20
C VAL A 99 23.20 -2.18 14.76
N PRO A 100 22.91 -0.86 14.60
CA PRO A 100 23.74 0.18 15.20
C PRO A 100 23.94 -0.10 16.68
N ARG A 101 25.16 0.10 17.20
CA ARG A 101 25.49 -0.20 18.60
C ARG A 101 24.53 0.45 19.60
N GLN A 102 23.99 1.61 19.26
CA GLN A 102 22.97 2.34 20.00
C GLN A 102 21.60 1.62 20.05
N VAL A 103 21.24 0.84 19.01
CA VAL A 103 20.04 0.00 18.99
C VAL A 103 20.24 -1.26 19.85
N LEU A 104 21.44 -1.87 19.82
CA LEU A 104 21.79 -2.96 20.76
C LEU A 104 21.83 -2.48 22.22
N GLU A 105 22.34 -1.27 22.47
CA GLU A 105 22.28 -0.61 23.77
C GLU A 105 20.84 -0.23 24.15
N SER A 106 19.97 0.03 23.16
CA SER A 106 18.53 0.28 23.37
C SER A 106 17.71 -0.98 23.68
N MET A 107 18.23 -2.19 23.41
CA MET A 107 17.57 -3.44 23.84
C MET A 107 17.50 -3.59 25.36
N LEU A 108 18.32 -2.82 26.10
CA LEU A 108 18.25 -2.66 27.56
C LEU A 108 17.55 -1.35 27.98
N ALA A 109 17.16 -0.50 27.02
CA ALA A 109 16.48 0.76 27.27
C ALA A 109 14.95 0.56 27.34
N LYS A 110 14.27 1.48 28.03
CA LYS A 110 12.80 1.47 28.14
C LYS A 110 12.08 1.72 26.81
N GLU A 111 12.79 2.17 25.77
CA GLU A 111 12.25 2.53 24.46
C GLU A 111 13.16 1.99 23.35
N VAL A 112 12.57 1.26 22.39
CA VAL A 112 13.24 0.81 21.17
C VAL A 112 12.69 1.61 20.00
N HIS A 113 13.60 1.96 19.12
CA HIS A 113 13.41 2.80 17.98
C HIS A 113 13.67 1.98 16.72
N SER A 114 12.73 1.99 15.76
CA SER A 114 12.95 1.39 14.44
C SER A 114 14.25 1.95 13.84
N PRO A 115 15.08 1.14 13.15
CA PRO A 115 16.31 1.61 12.53
C PRO A 115 15.96 2.81 11.63
N GLY A 116 16.38 4.01 12.05
CA GLY A 116 15.99 5.23 11.38
C GLY A 116 16.41 5.17 9.91
N PHE A 117 15.48 5.41 8.99
CA PHE A 117 15.87 5.72 7.62
C PHE A 117 16.60 7.07 7.62
N SER A 118 17.89 7.06 7.25
CA SER A 118 18.66 8.30 7.11
C SER A 118 18.24 9.03 5.83
N ILE A 119 17.61 10.19 5.98
CA ILE A 119 17.46 11.15 4.90
C ILE A 119 18.56 12.19 5.12
N LYS A 120 19.51 12.28 4.18
CA LYS A 120 20.63 13.25 4.21
C LYS A 120 21.55 13.16 5.44
N GLY A 121 21.76 11.97 6.02
CA GLY A 121 22.74 11.80 7.10
C GLY A 121 22.26 12.25 8.48
N GLU A 122 21.00 12.67 8.62
CA GLU A 122 20.39 12.96 9.91
C GLU A 122 19.73 11.68 10.46
N ALA A 123 20.23 11.19 11.59
CA ALA A 123 19.51 10.21 12.39
C ALA A 123 18.39 10.94 13.15
N ARG A 124 17.14 10.52 12.96
CA ARG A 124 16.01 11.00 13.77
C ARG A 124 15.86 10.06 14.96
N GLU A 125 15.77 10.60 16.18
CA GLU A 125 15.33 9.84 17.36
C GLU A 125 14.01 9.15 17.05
N GLY A 126 13.92 7.89 17.44
CA GLY A 126 13.29 6.91 16.57
C GLY A 126 11.80 6.79 16.72
N ARG A 127 11.22 6.24 15.67
CA ARG A 127 9.80 5.94 15.59
C ARG A 127 9.56 4.56 16.19
N ALA A 128 8.36 4.33 16.71
CA ALA A 128 7.87 3.01 17.08
C ALA A 128 8.14 1.99 15.97
N ALA A 129 8.38 0.73 16.34
CA ALA A 129 8.46 -0.35 15.34
C ALA A 129 7.15 -0.39 14.55
N TYR A 130 7.23 -0.35 13.22
CA TYR A 130 6.03 -0.26 12.39
C TYR A 130 5.52 -1.64 12.06
N LEU A 131 4.45 -2.09 12.73
CA LEU A 131 3.80 -3.37 12.51
C LEU A 131 2.35 -3.19 12.03
N ASP A 132 2.14 -2.23 11.11
CA ASP A 132 0.83 -1.89 10.57
C ASP A 132 0.82 -1.82 9.03
N PHE A 133 1.58 -2.72 8.39
CA PHE A 133 1.75 -2.76 6.92
C PHE A 133 0.43 -2.96 6.16
N GLN A 134 -0.61 -3.56 6.75
CA GLN A 134 -1.93 -3.68 6.11
C GLN A 134 -2.69 -2.35 6.05
N ALA A 135 -2.40 -1.38 6.92
CA ALA A 135 -2.96 -0.03 6.80
C ALA A 135 -2.26 0.72 5.66
N THR A 136 -0.94 0.77 5.67
CA THR A 136 -0.15 1.31 4.56
C THR A 136 1.30 0.84 4.65
N THR A 137 2.00 0.81 3.52
CA THR A 137 3.43 0.48 3.50
C THR A 137 4.27 1.76 3.34
N PRO A 138 5.53 1.77 3.82
CA PRO A 138 6.51 2.74 3.35
C PRO A 138 6.70 2.57 1.84
N MET A 139 7.03 3.68 1.15
CA MET A 139 7.38 3.61 -0.27
C MET A 139 8.77 3.02 -0.42
N ASP A 140 8.95 2.05 -1.32
CA ASP A 140 10.28 1.50 -1.61
C ASP A 140 11.17 2.62 -2.20
N PRO A 141 12.42 2.80 -1.75
CA PRO A 141 13.30 3.83 -2.28
C PRO A 141 13.49 3.75 -3.80
N ARG A 142 13.47 2.54 -4.37
CA ARG A 142 13.55 2.34 -5.83
C ARG A 142 12.33 2.91 -6.55
N VAL A 143 11.16 2.86 -5.91
CA VAL A 143 9.93 3.49 -6.44
C VAL A 143 10.03 5.00 -6.40
N VAL A 144 10.55 5.58 -5.32
CA VAL A 144 10.77 7.03 -5.20
C VAL A 144 11.68 7.51 -6.33
N ASP A 145 12.81 6.84 -6.54
CA ASP A 145 13.78 7.20 -7.58
C ASP A 145 13.16 7.16 -9.00
N GLU A 146 12.27 6.20 -9.30
CA GLU A 146 11.55 6.15 -10.58
C GLU A 146 10.51 7.28 -10.74
N MET A 147 9.92 7.76 -9.64
CA MET A 147 8.90 8.82 -9.68
C MET A 147 9.49 10.22 -9.88
N LEU A 148 10.64 10.51 -9.27
CA LEU A 148 11.21 11.87 -9.19
C LEU A 148 11.41 12.57 -10.55
N PRO A 149 11.88 11.91 -11.63
CA PRO A 149 12.04 12.55 -12.93
C PRO A 149 10.73 13.15 -13.48
N TYR A 150 9.59 12.51 -13.21
CA TYR A 150 8.27 12.89 -13.72
C TYR A 150 7.62 14.02 -12.91
N MET A 151 8.14 14.31 -11.71
CA MET A 151 7.67 15.43 -10.88
C MET A 151 8.32 16.77 -11.26
N THR A 152 9.44 16.74 -12.00
CA THR A 152 10.25 17.93 -12.25
C THR A 152 10.54 18.12 -13.75
N GLY A 153 11.22 17.16 -14.38
CA GLY A 153 11.66 17.25 -15.77
C GLY A 153 10.57 16.85 -16.77
N SER A 154 10.04 15.62 -16.65
CA SER A 154 9.02 15.07 -17.55
C SER A 154 7.62 15.20 -16.95
N PHE A 155 7.17 16.44 -16.75
CA PHE A 155 5.91 16.78 -16.06
C PHE A 155 4.67 16.88 -16.97
N GLY A 156 4.80 16.52 -18.25
CA GLY A 156 3.75 16.70 -19.25
C GLY A 156 2.45 15.95 -18.93
N ASN A 157 1.34 16.43 -19.50
CA ASN A 157 0.07 15.72 -19.42
C ASN A 157 0.07 14.55 -20.44
N PRO A 158 -0.15 13.28 -20.01
CA PRO A 158 -0.15 12.13 -20.93
C PRO A 158 -1.26 12.18 -21.98
N HIS A 159 -2.26 13.07 -21.83
CA HIS A 159 -3.33 13.25 -22.80
C HIS A 159 -3.00 14.29 -23.89
N SER A 160 -1.85 14.97 -23.79
CA SER A 160 -1.39 15.94 -24.79
C SER A 160 -0.77 15.22 -25.99
N ARG A 161 -1.46 15.21 -27.14
CA ARG A 161 -1.05 14.44 -28.32
C ARG A 161 -0.10 15.15 -29.30
N THR A 162 0.19 16.43 -29.09
CA THR A 162 0.82 17.27 -30.12
C THR A 162 2.29 17.63 -29.83
N HIS A 163 2.84 17.24 -28.69
CA HIS A 163 4.18 17.65 -28.29
C HIS A 163 4.89 16.58 -27.44
N THR A 164 6.23 16.62 -27.45
CA THR A 164 7.10 15.63 -26.79
C THR A 164 6.78 15.40 -25.31
N TYR A 165 6.48 16.45 -24.54
CA TYR A 165 6.13 16.29 -23.11
C TYR A 165 4.93 15.37 -22.87
N GLY A 166 3.97 15.33 -23.80
CA GLY A 166 2.81 14.46 -23.67
C GLY A 166 3.12 13.03 -24.09
N TRP A 167 3.89 12.85 -25.17
CA TRP A 167 4.36 11.53 -25.62
C TRP A 167 5.26 10.84 -24.59
N GLU A 168 6.16 11.59 -23.93
CA GLU A 168 6.99 11.06 -22.84
C GLU A 168 6.15 10.60 -21.64
N ALA A 169 5.16 11.41 -21.24
CA ALA A 169 4.26 11.07 -20.14
C ALA A 169 3.35 9.88 -20.48
N GLU A 170 2.83 9.81 -21.71
CA GLU A 170 2.04 8.69 -22.21
C GLU A 170 2.86 7.39 -22.22
N ALA A 171 4.08 7.42 -22.76
CA ALA A 171 4.97 6.25 -22.77
C ALA A 171 5.29 5.75 -21.35
N ALA A 172 5.48 6.66 -20.40
CA ALA A 172 5.71 6.32 -19.00
C ALA A 172 4.49 5.66 -18.34
N VAL A 173 3.27 6.17 -18.62
CA VAL A 173 2.02 5.57 -18.15
C VAL A 173 1.82 4.18 -18.75
N GLU A 174 2.07 3.98 -20.03
CA GLU A 174 1.87 2.67 -20.68
C GLU A 174 2.90 1.64 -20.19
N LYS A 175 4.17 2.03 -19.97
CA LYS A 175 5.16 1.16 -19.30
C LYS A 175 4.67 0.74 -17.91
N ALA A 176 4.17 1.69 -17.12
CA ALA A 176 3.63 1.39 -15.80
C ALA A 176 2.41 0.44 -15.87
N ARG A 177 1.55 0.63 -16.86
CA ARG A 177 0.38 -0.21 -17.11
C ARG A 177 0.77 -1.65 -17.43
N GLU A 178 1.82 -1.85 -18.22
CA GLU A 178 2.39 -3.17 -18.52
C GLU A 178 2.94 -3.84 -17.26
N GLN A 179 3.64 -3.11 -16.38
CA GLN A 179 4.15 -3.64 -15.12
C GLN A 179 3.02 -4.06 -14.17
N VAL A 180 1.96 -3.25 -14.05
CA VAL A 180 0.76 -3.60 -13.27
C VAL A 180 0.01 -4.81 -13.87
N ALA A 181 -0.05 -4.92 -15.19
CA ALA A 181 -0.67 -6.08 -15.83
C ALA A 181 0.14 -7.37 -15.61
N SER A 182 1.47 -7.26 -15.71
CA SER A 182 2.41 -8.37 -15.61
C SER A 182 2.36 -9.10 -14.26
N ILE A 183 2.12 -8.38 -13.15
CA ILE A 183 1.99 -9.00 -11.82
C ILE A 183 0.69 -9.81 -11.65
N LEU A 184 -0.29 -9.62 -12.54
CA LEU A 184 -1.57 -10.33 -12.53
C LEU A 184 -1.69 -11.45 -13.56
N GLY A 185 -0.69 -11.60 -14.43
CA GLY A 185 -0.82 -12.42 -15.65
C GLY A 185 -1.78 -11.81 -16.69
N ALA A 186 -2.10 -10.52 -16.58
CA ALA A 186 -3.07 -9.83 -17.44
C ALA A 186 -2.41 -9.12 -18.62
N SER A 187 -3.21 -8.64 -19.58
CA SER A 187 -2.74 -7.71 -20.61
C SER A 187 -2.88 -6.25 -20.15
N ALA A 188 -1.95 -5.37 -20.53
CA ALA A 188 -2.04 -3.92 -20.25
C ALA A 188 -3.35 -3.30 -20.75
N LYS A 189 -3.98 -3.89 -21.78
CA LYS A 189 -5.28 -3.45 -22.29
C LYS A 189 -6.47 -3.77 -21.37
N GLU A 190 -6.23 -4.38 -20.22
CA GLU A 190 -7.25 -4.74 -19.23
C GLU A 190 -7.09 -3.91 -17.94
N ILE A 191 -6.02 -3.12 -17.84
CA ILE A 191 -5.76 -2.27 -16.66
C ILE A 191 -6.32 -0.87 -16.89
N VAL A 192 -7.10 -0.40 -15.92
CA VAL A 192 -7.63 0.96 -15.79
C VAL A 192 -7.05 1.58 -14.51
N PHE A 193 -6.35 2.70 -14.62
CA PHE A 193 -5.84 3.43 -13.45
C PHE A 193 -6.95 4.17 -12.71
N THR A 194 -6.89 4.13 -11.39
CA THR A 194 -7.83 4.78 -10.45
C THR A 194 -7.03 5.49 -9.35
N SER A 195 -7.70 6.16 -8.42
CA SER A 195 -7.05 6.76 -7.23
C SER A 195 -6.72 5.75 -6.12
N GLY A 196 -7.15 4.50 -6.24
CA GLY A 196 -6.91 3.46 -5.23
C GLY A 196 -7.90 2.30 -5.30
N ALA A 197 -7.74 1.32 -4.42
CA ALA A 197 -8.67 0.17 -4.33
C ALA A 197 -10.10 0.59 -3.97
N THR A 198 -10.30 1.65 -3.17
CA THR A 198 -11.64 2.18 -2.85
C THR A 198 -12.40 2.62 -4.10
N GLU A 199 -11.76 3.39 -4.99
CA GLU A 199 -12.37 3.80 -6.26
C GLU A 199 -12.57 2.57 -7.17
N SER A 200 -11.61 1.66 -7.21
CA SER A 200 -11.67 0.44 -8.03
C SER A 200 -12.82 -0.48 -7.63
N ASN A 201 -13.01 -0.74 -6.33
CA ASN A 201 -14.13 -1.53 -5.79
C ASN A 201 -15.47 -0.87 -6.13
N ASN A 202 -15.58 0.46 -5.97
CA ASN A 202 -16.79 1.19 -6.33
C ASN A 202 -17.08 1.07 -7.84
N ALA A 203 -16.08 1.29 -8.69
CA ALA A 203 -16.21 1.24 -10.14
C ALA A 203 -16.55 -0.18 -10.63
N ALA A 204 -15.98 -1.22 -10.02
CA ALA A 204 -16.30 -2.60 -10.35
C ALA A 204 -17.74 -2.96 -9.95
N ILE A 205 -18.10 -2.74 -8.69
CA ILE A 205 -19.38 -3.21 -8.14
C ILE A 205 -20.53 -2.40 -8.73
N LYS A 206 -20.48 -1.08 -8.64
CA LYS A 206 -21.53 -0.20 -9.18
C LYS A 206 -21.57 -0.26 -10.70
N GLY A 207 -20.39 -0.27 -11.34
CA GLY A 207 -20.31 -0.33 -12.80
C GLY A 207 -20.90 -1.62 -13.40
N VAL A 208 -20.67 -2.79 -12.80
CA VAL A 208 -21.34 -4.04 -13.24
C VAL A 208 -22.83 -3.98 -12.92
N ALA A 209 -23.18 -3.57 -11.70
CA ALA A 209 -24.58 -3.51 -11.27
C ALA A 209 -25.42 -2.65 -12.22
N HIS A 210 -25.00 -1.41 -12.47
CA HIS A 210 -25.70 -0.46 -13.33
C HIS A 210 -25.76 -0.94 -14.80
N PHE A 211 -24.63 -1.42 -15.35
CA PHE A 211 -24.59 -1.87 -16.75
C PHE A 211 -25.51 -3.06 -17.03
N TYR A 212 -25.64 -4.01 -16.09
CA TYR A 212 -26.44 -5.23 -16.25
C TYR A 212 -27.77 -5.21 -15.49
N GLY A 213 -28.07 -4.13 -14.79
CA GLY A 213 -29.16 -3.99 -13.82
C GLY A 213 -30.56 -4.07 -14.41
N GLU A 214 -30.72 -3.85 -15.72
CA GLU A 214 -32.00 -4.08 -16.41
C GLU A 214 -32.41 -5.56 -16.37
N LYS A 215 -31.44 -6.49 -16.35
CA LYS A 215 -31.68 -7.94 -16.44
C LYS A 215 -31.37 -8.68 -15.14
N LYS A 216 -30.35 -8.22 -14.42
CA LYS A 216 -29.78 -8.93 -13.26
C LYS A 216 -29.57 -7.95 -12.12
N LYS A 217 -30.43 -8.04 -11.10
CA LYS A 217 -30.47 -7.14 -9.93
C LYS A 217 -30.02 -7.79 -8.62
N HIS A 218 -29.31 -8.92 -8.68
CA HIS A 218 -28.79 -9.58 -7.48
C HIS A 218 -27.26 -9.57 -7.45
N ILE A 219 -26.69 -9.15 -6.32
CA ILE A 219 -25.25 -9.14 -6.04
C ILE A 219 -24.99 -9.99 -4.81
N ILE A 220 -23.89 -10.75 -4.82
CA ILE A 220 -23.46 -11.57 -3.69
C ILE A 220 -22.10 -11.07 -3.23
N THR A 221 -21.94 -10.91 -1.91
CA THR A 221 -20.70 -10.48 -1.28
C THR A 221 -20.53 -11.17 0.08
N THR A 222 -19.38 -11.05 0.75
CA THR A 222 -19.20 -11.59 2.11
C THR A 222 -19.41 -10.54 3.20
N GLN A 223 -19.68 -10.97 4.43
CA GLN A 223 -19.78 -10.07 5.60
C GLN A 223 -18.42 -9.49 6.04
N ILE A 224 -17.32 -10.08 5.58
CA ILE A 224 -15.96 -9.71 5.99
C ILE A 224 -15.23 -8.86 4.94
N GLU A 225 -15.92 -8.39 3.90
CA GLU A 225 -15.32 -7.50 2.92
C GLU A 225 -14.90 -6.16 3.52
N HIS A 226 -13.94 -5.49 2.88
CA HIS A 226 -13.59 -4.13 3.22
C HIS A 226 -14.81 -3.19 3.09
N LYS A 227 -14.90 -2.17 3.95
CA LYS A 227 -16.03 -1.21 4.01
C LYS A 227 -16.42 -0.62 2.66
N CYS A 228 -15.46 -0.32 1.78
CA CYS A 228 -15.81 0.24 0.46
C CYS A 228 -16.59 -0.73 -0.46
N VAL A 229 -16.49 -2.04 -0.26
CA VAL A 229 -17.34 -3.04 -0.91
C VAL A 229 -18.71 -3.08 -0.25
N LEU A 230 -18.75 -3.20 1.09
CA LEU A 230 -19.99 -3.26 1.86
C LEU A 230 -20.86 -2.01 1.65
N ASP A 231 -20.28 -0.82 1.72
CA ASP A 231 -20.99 0.45 1.54
C ASP A 231 -21.38 0.67 0.08
N SER A 232 -20.60 0.17 -0.89
CA SER A 232 -21.04 0.15 -2.30
C SER A 232 -22.29 -0.71 -2.49
N CYS A 233 -22.34 -1.87 -1.84
CA CYS A 233 -23.49 -2.75 -1.87
C CYS A 233 -24.71 -2.12 -1.18
N ARG A 234 -24.52 -1.50 0.00
CA ARG A 234 -25.60 -0.78 0.71
C ARG A 234 -26.23 0.33 -0.12
N VAL A 235 -25.41 1.09 -0.86
CA VAL A 235 -25.93 2.10 -1.79
C VAL A 235 -26.75 1.45 -2.91
N LEU A 236 -26.30 0.32 -3.45
CA LEU A 236 -27.07 -0.41 -4.47
C LEU A 236 -28.38 -1.01 -3.92
N GLU A 237 -28.44 -1.41 -2.64
CA GLU A 237 -29.69 -1.80 -1.99
C GLU A 237 -30.72 -0.65 -1.99
N GLN A 238 -30.27 0.58 -1.72
CA GLN A 238 -31.12 1.78 -1.79
C GLN A 238 -31.59 2.08 -3.23
N GLU A 239 -30.84 1.66 -4.23
CA GLU A 239 -31.19 1.75 -5.65
C GLU A 239 -32.06 0.58 -6.14
N GLY A 240 -32.46 -0.33 -5.24
CA GLY A 240 -33.36 -1.45 -5.52
C GLY A 240 -32.68 -2.71 -6.06
N TYR A 241 -31.38 -2.88 -5.84
CA TYR A 241 -30.70 -4.17 -6.01
C TYR A 241 -30.90 -5.04 -4.77
N GLN A 242 -30.99 -6.35 -4.99
CA GLN A 242 -30.88 -7.33 -3.91
C GLN A 242 -29.40 -7.61 -3.65
N VAL A 243 -28.96 -7.53 -2.40
CA VAL A 243 -27.61 -7.93 -2.00
C VAL A 243 -27.68 -9.06 -0.98
N THR A 244 -26.94 -10.14 -1.22
CA THR A 244 -26.74 -11.22 -0.26
C THR A 244 -25.35 -11.08 0.37
N TYR A 245 -25.31 -10.85 1.68
CA TYR A 245 -24.08 -10.81 2.49
C TYR A 245 -23.85 -12.18 3.14
N LEU A 246 -23.01 -13.01 2.51
CA LEU A 246 -22.73 -14.37 2.95
C LEU A 246 -21.98 -14.37 4.30
N PRO A 247 -22.41 -15.20 5.26
CA PRO A 247 -21.64 -15.45 6.46
C PRO A 247 -20.36 -16.23 6.10
N VAL A 248 -19.39 -16.20 7.00
CA VAL A 248 -18.17 -17.00 6.91
C VAL A 248 -18.09 -17.96 8.09
N GLN A 249 -17.25 -18.98 7.96
CA GLN A 249 -16.95 -19.89 9.05
C GLN A 249 -16.15 -19.17 10.16
N LYS A 250 -16.01 -19.82 11.33
CA LYS A 250 -15.28 -19.24 12.48
C LYS A 250 -13.80 -18.94 12.21
N ASN A 251 -13.21 -19.60 11.22
CA ASN A 251 -11.85 -19.33 10.74
C ASN A 251 -11.80 -18.27 9.61
N GLY A 252 -12.94 -17.66 9.25
CA GLY A 252 -13.03 -16.62 8.22
C GLY A 252 -13.16 -17.14 6.78
N LEU A 253 -13.11 -18.45 6.55
CA LEU A 253 -13.29 -19.01 5.21
C LEU A 253 -14.76 -19.00 4.79
N LEU A 254 -14.99 -18.72 3.50
CA LEU A 254 -16.31 -18.83 2.90
C LEU A 254 -16.67 -20.29 2.66
N ASP A 255 -17.85 -20.71 3.11
CA ASP A 255 -18.42 -22.00 2.72
C ASP A 255 -18.87 -21.94 1.25
N LEU A 256 -18.20 -22.72 0.40
CA LEU A 256 -18.47 -22.77 -1.03
C LEU A 256 -19.87 -23.31 -1.37
N GLN A 257 -20.45 -24.15 -0.52
CA GLN A 257 -21.81 -24.63 -0.71
C GLN A 257 -22.83 -23.51 -0.46
N VAL A 258 -22.60 -22.68 0.56
CA VAL A 258 -23.40 -21.48 0.84
C VAL A 258 -23.34 -20.48 -0.33
N LEU A 259 -22.15 -20.25 -0.91
CA LEU A 259 -22.02 -19.44 -2.12
C LEU A 259 -22.79 -20.04 -3.29
N LYS A 260 -22.63 -21.34 -3.53
CA LYS A 260 -23.28 -22.05 -4.64
C LYS A 260 -24.80 -21.93 -4.58
N ASP A 261 -25.37 -22.07 -3.39
CA ASP A 261 -26.82 -22.00 -3.17
C ASP A 261 -27.36 -20.57 -3.24
N ALA A 262 -26.53 -19.57 -2.94
CA ALA A 262 -26.89 -18.16 -3.08
C ALA A 262 -26.91 -17.68 -4.55
N ILE A 263 -26.20 -18.35 -5.47
CA ILE A 263 -26.20 -17.92 -6.88
C ILE A 263 -27.53 -18.23 -7.55
N THR A 264 -28.17 -17.18 -8.07
CA THR A 264 -29.46 -17.22 -8.77
C THR A 264 -29.32 -16.82 -10.25
N PRO A 265 -30.32 -17.09 -11.11
CA PRO A 265 -30.35 -16.54 -12.47
C PRO A 265 -30.27 -15.00 -12.55
N GLN A 266 -30.73 -14.31 -11.50
CA GLN A 266 -30.71 -12.85 -11.37
C GLN A 266 -29.35 -12.30 -10.91
N THR A 267 -28.41 -13.17 -10.53
CA THR A 267 -27.10 -12.76 -10.01
C THR A 267 -26.22 -12.20 -11.15
N SER A 268 -25.83 -10.93 -11.03
CA SER A 268 -24.90 -10.25 -11.95
C SER A 268 -23.45 -10.40 -11.50
N LEU A 269 -23.21 -10.26 -10.21
CA LEU A 269 -21.87 -10.14 -9.63
C LEU A 269 -21.74 -10.94 -8.34
N VAL A 270 -20.62 -11.64 -8.20
CA VAL A 270 -20.08 -12.13 -6.93
C VAL A 270 -18.82 -11.30 -6.64
N SER A 271 -18.75 -10.69 -5.45
CA SER A 271 -17.60 -9.94 -4.97
C SER A 271 -17.03 -10.62 -3.73
N VAL A 272 -15.82 -11.16 -3.81
CA VAL A 272 -15.12 -11.76 -2.67
C VAL A 272 -13.67 -11.29 -2.66
N MET A 273 -13.25 -10.62 -1.60
CA MET A 273 -11.85 -10.21 -1.42
C MET A 273 -10.94 -11.42 -1.29
N ALA A 274 -9.75 -11.35 -1.87
CA ALA A 274 -8.85 -12.50 -1.85
C ALA A 274 -8.19 -12.70 -0.48
N VAL A 275 -7.58 -11.64 0.07
CA VAL A 275 -6.92 -11.66 1.39
C VAL A 275 -7.61 -10.64 2.27
N ASN A 276 -8.16 -11.08 3.40
CA ASN A 276 -8.81 -10.18 4.35
C ASN A 276 -7.79 -9.22 4.99
N ASN A 277 -8.14 -7.94 5.07
CA ASN A 277 -7.23 -6.91 5.60
C ASN A 277 -7.11 -6.89 7.13
N GLU A 278 -7.97 -7.57 7.86
CA GLU A 278 -7.95 -7.62 9.33
C GLU A 278 -7.35 -8.93 9.86
N ILE A 279 -7.77 -10.07 9.31
CA ILE A 279 -7.40 -11.41 9.80
C ILE A 279 -6.49 -12.20 8.85
N GLY A 280 -6.13 -11.64 7.69
CA GLY A 280 -5.17 -12.25 6.75
C GLY A 280 -5.68 -13.48 6.00
N VAL A 281 -6.89 -13.97 6.29
CA VAL A 281 -7.47 -15.17 5.66
C VAL A 281 -7.52 -15.03 4.14
N LEU A 282 -7.06 -16.07 3.45
CA LEU A 282 -7.07 -16.23 2.00
C LEU A 282 -8.30 -17.03 1.57
N GLN A 283 -9.16 -16.45 0.75
CA GLN A 283 -10.33 -17.15 0.20
C GLN A 283 -9.94 -18.10 -0.96
N PRO A 284 -10.72 -19.18 -1.19
CA PRO A 284 -10.48 -20.15 -2.26
C PRO A 284 -10.85 -19.58 -3.65
N MET A 285 -9.98 -18.71 -4.18
CA MET A 285 -10.25 -17.89 -5.37
C MET A 285 -10.52 -18.69 -6.64
N ARG A 286 -9.82 -19.82 -6.83
CA ARG A 286 -9.93 -20.65 -8.03
C ARG A 286 -11.30 -21.33 -8.09
N GLU A 287 -11.73 -21.85 -6.95
CA GLU A 287 -13.00 -22.52 -6.74
C GLU A 287 -14.16 -21.54 -6.92
N ILE A 288 -14.08 -20.36 -6.29
CA ILE A 288 -15.08 -19.29 -6.44
C ILE A 288 -15.18 -18.85 -7.90
N GLY A 289 -14.05 -18.59 -8.55
CA GLY A 289 -14.00 -18.16 -9.95
C GLY A 289 -14.55 -19.22 -10.91
N GLN A 290 -14.26 -20.50 -10.68
CA GLN A 290 -14.82 -21.61 -11.45
C GLN A 290 -16.35 -21.66 -11.30
N MET A 291 -16.89 -21.55 -10.09
CA MET A 291 -18.34 -21.56 -9.86
C MET A 291 -19.06 -20.39 -10.53
N CYS A 292 -18.46 -19.19 -10.48
CA CYS A 292 -18.98 -18.00 -11.14
C CYS A 292 -18.99 -18.17 -12.66
N ARG A 293 -17.88 -18.68 -13.22
CA ARG A 293 -17.73 -18.90 -14.67
C ARG A 293 -18.77 -19.89 -15.21
N GLU A 294 -18.97 -21.01 -14.52
CA GLU A 294 -19.96 -22.04 -14.89
C GLU A 294 -21.39 -21.47 -14.95
N ARG A 295 -21.71 -20.54 -14.04
CA ARG A 295 -23.04 -19.92 -13.92
C ARG A 295 -23.18 -18.62 -14.70
N LYS A 296 -22.15 -18.21 -15.45
CA LYS A 296 -22.11 -16.95 -16.21
C LYS A 296 -22.42 -15.73 -15.33
N VAL A 297 -21.83 -15.72 -14.14
CA VAL A 297 -21.84 -14.61 -13.18
C VAL A 297 -20.46 -13.99 -13.17
N PHE A 298 -20.39 -12.65 -13.12
CA PHE A 298 -19.09 -11.98 -13.06
C PHE A 298 -18.46 -12.17 -11.68
N PHE A 299 -17.15 -12.37 -11.67
CA PHE A 299 -16.38 -12.46 -10.43
C PHE A 299 -15.49 -11.23 -10.25
N HIS A 300 -15.79 -10.43 -9.23
CA HIS A 300 -14.92 -9.36 -8.73
C HIS A 300 -14.14 -9.84 -7.50
N SER A 301 -12.86 -9.47 -7.42
CA SER A 301 -12.08 -9.63 -6.19
C SER A 301 -11.30 -8.38 -5.83
N ASP A 302 -11.38 -7.99 -4.56
CA ASP A 302 -10.44 -7.03 -3.99
C ASP A 302 -9.09 -7.74 -3.71
N LEU A 303 -8.08 -7.37 -4.49
CA LEU A 303 -6.72 -7.90 -4.40
C LEU A 303 -5.77 -6.96 -3.68
N ALA A 304 -6.25 -5.88 -3.05
CA ALA A 304 -5.38 -4.86 -2.45
C ALA A 304 -4.39 -5.43 -1.43
N GLN A 305 -4.78 -6.46 -0.68
CA GLN A 305 -3.89 -7.15 0.26
C GLN A 305 -3.12 -8.33 -0.35
N MET A 306 -3.53 -8.86 -1.49
CA MET A 306 -2.87 -10.01 -2.14
C MET A 306 -1.75 -9.57 -3.10
N VAL A 307 -1.94 -8.46 -3.82
CA VAL A 307 -1.00 -8.00 -4.85
C VAL A 307 0.40 -7.78 -4.29
N GLY A 308 1.39 -8.39 -4.96
CA GLY A 308 2.80 -8.34 -4.58
C GLY A 308 3.18 -9.11 -3.33
N LYS A 309 2.27 -9.91 -2.78
CA LYS A 309 2.51 -10.74 -1.58
C LYS A 309 2.28 -12.22 -1.83
N MET A 310 1.42 -12.55 -2.79
CA MET A 310 1.15 -13.93 -3.21
C MET A 310 1.06 -14.00 -4.74
N PRO A 311 1.33 -15.16 -5.36
CA PRO A 311 1.16 -15.36 -6.80
C PRO A 311 -0.28 -15.10 -7.23
N ILE A 312 -0.46 -14.34 -8.31
CA ILE A 312 -1.77 -14.05 -8.92
C ILE A 312 -1.71 -14.36 -10.41
N ASP A 313 -2.71 -15.11 -10.86
CA ASP A 313 -3.03 -15.27 -12.28
C ASP A 313 -4.55 -15.13 -12.44
N VAL A 314 -4.98 -14.04 -13.09
CA VAL A 314 -6.41 -13.72 -13.24
C VAL A 314 -7.15 -14.72 -14.12
N ASP A 315 -6.47 -15.41 -15.04
CA ASP A 315 -7.06 -16.42 -15.91
C ASP A 315 -7.22 -17.75 -15.18
N GLU A 316 -6.22 -18.18 -14.42
CA GLU A 316 -6.28 -19.36 -13.57
C GLU A 316 -7.35 -19.23 -12.49
N MET A 317 -7.43 -18.06 -11.85
CA MET A 317 -8.46 -17.74 -10.85
C MET A 317 -9.81 -17.34 -11.47
N LYS A 318 -9.89 -17.22 -12.81
CA LYS A 318 -11.09 -16.85 -13.58
C LYS A 318 -11.73 -15.52 -13.14
N ILE A 319 -10.93 -14.61 -12.59
CA ILE A 319 -11.36 -13.29 -12.13
C ILE A 319 -11.79 -12.46 -13.34
N ASP A 320 -12.95 -11.80 -13.26
CA ASP A 320 -13.45 -10.90 -14.29
C ASP A 320 -13.06 -9.44 -14.00
N LEU A 321 -13.04 -9.06 -12.72
CA LEU A 321 -12.64 -7.75 -12.24
C LEU A 321 -11.74 -7.86 -11.01
N ALA A 322 -10.68 -7.05 -10.92
CA ALA A 322 -9.79 -7.08 -9.77
C ALA A 322 -9.37 -5.67 -9.33
N SER A 323 -9.49 -5.38 -8.04
CA SER A 323 -9.13 -4.07 -7.47
C SER A 323 -7.76 -4.09 -6.81
N LEU A 324 -6.96 -3.08 -7.09
CA LEU A 324 -5.55 -3.02 -6.70
C LEU A 324 -5.22 -1.68 -6.03
N SER A 325 -4.30 -1.71 -5.05
CA SER A 325 -3.83 -0.51 -4.37
C SER A 325 -2.31 -0.47 -4.32
N SER A 326 -1.74 0.65 -4.77
CA SER A 326 -0.28 0.85 -4.84
C SER A 326 0.38 0.92 -3.46
N HIS A 327 -0.25 1.60 -2.50
CA HIS A 327 0.33 1.79 -1.16
C HIS A 327 0.23 0.56 -0.24
N LYS A 328 -0.26 -0.57 -0.76
CA LYS A 328 -0.23 -1.88 -0.11
C LYS A 328 0.88 -2.77 -0.67
N VAL A 329 1.63 -2.28 -1.67
CA VAL A 329 2.73 -2.97 -2.34
C VAL A 329 3.96 -2.06 -2.45
N TYR A 330 4.22 -1.24 -1.42
CA TYR A 330 5.37 -0.33 -1.35
C TYR A 330 5.41 0.78 -2.42
N GLY A 331 4.28 1.04 -3.07
CA GLY A 331 4.10 2.16 -4.00
C GLY A 331 3.49 3.41 -3.35
N PRO A 332 3.25 4.48 -4.13
CA PRO A 332 2.63 5.70 -3.63
C PRO A 332 1.15 5.55 -3.25
N LYS A 333 0.71 6.35 -2.28
CA LYS A 333 -0.71 6.56 -1.94
C LYS A 333 -1.39 7.41 -3.02
N GLY A 334 -2.70 7.26 -3.18
CA GLY A 334 -3.50 8.05 -4.14
C GLY A 334 -3.49 7.52 -5.57
N VAL A 335 -3.03 6.28 -5.78
CA VAL A 335 -3.15 5.58 -7.06
C VAL A 335 -3.47 4.09 -6.83
N GLY A 336 -4.29 3.54 -7.71
CA GLY A 336 -4.62 2.14 -7.79
C GLY A 336 -4.93 1.75 -9.23
N ALA A 337 -5.44 0.53 -9.40
CA ALA A 337 -5.93 0.10 -10.69
C ALA A 337 -7.10 -0.89 -10.54
N LEU A 338 -7.95 -0.89 -11.55
CA LEU A 338 -8.99 -1.86 -11.77
C LEU A 338 -8.60 -2.70 -12.99
N TYR A 339 -8.44 -4.01 -12.79
CA TYR A 339 -8.44 -4.98 -13.87
C TYR A 339 -9.87 -5.20 -14.36
N VAL A 340 -10.08 -5.11 -15.68
CA VAL A 340 -11.35 -5.39 -16.35
C VAL A 340 -11.10 -6.34 -17.50
N ARG A 341 -11.55 -7.59 -17.33
CA ARG A 341 -11.36 -8.64 -18.33
C ARG A 341 -11.96 -8.28 -19.69
N ARG A 342 -11.17 -8.49 -20.74
CA ARG A 342 -11.62 -8.26 -22.13
C ARG A 342 -12.15 -9.49 -22.82
N ARG A 343 -11.74 -10.69 -22.40
CA ARG A 343 -12.20 -11.97 -22.97
C ARG A 343 -12.43 -13.02 -21.87
N PRO A 344 -13.68 -13.52 -21.70
CA PRO A 344 -14.93 -12.94 -22.21
C PRO A 344 -15.10 -11.47 -21.78
N ARG A 345 -15.78 -10.66 -22.60
CA ARG A 345 -15.83 -9.21 -22.40
C ARG A 345 -16.72 -8.83 -21.22
N VAL A 346 -16.14 -8.15 -20.24
CA VAL A 346 -16.86 -7.45 -19.16
C VAL A 346 -17.12 -6.02 -19.60
N ARG A 347 -18.28 -5.46 -19.19
CA ARG A 347 -18.64 -4.06 -19.42
C ARG A 347 -19.07 -3.42 -18.11
N LEU A 348 -18.80 -2.14 -17.98
CA LEU A 348 -19.10 -1.34 -16.80
C LEU A 348 -19.69 -0.01 -17.23
N GLU A 349 -20.61 0.50 -16.43
CA GLU A 349 -20.96 1.91 -16.47
C GLU A 349 -19.93 2.72 -15.66
N PRO A 350 -19.31 3.78 -16.25
CA PRO A 350 -18.32 4.58 -15.54
C PRO A 350 -18.98 5.43 -14.44
N ILE A 351 -18.40 5.41 -13.24
CA ILE A 351 -18.86 6.26 -12.12
C ILE A 351 -18.31 7.69 -12.18
N MET A 352 -17.25 7.94 -12.98
CA MET A 352 -16.62 9.26 -13.14
C MET A 352 -16.81 9.78 -14.56
N SER A 353 -17.67 10.80 -14.70
CA SER A 353 -17.93 11.51 -15.95
C SER A 353 -16.79 12.44 -16.35
N GLY A 354 -16.53 12.58 -17.65
CA GLY A 354 -15.50 13.46 -18.20
C GLY A 354 -15.04 13.01 -19.59
N GLY A 355 -13.88 13.50 -20.05
CA GLY A 355 -13.42 13.40 -21.44
C GLY A 355 -13.06 12.01 -21.97
N GLY A 356 -13.53 10.93 -21.35
CA GLY A 356 -13.42 9.56 -21.87
C GLY A 356 -12.03 8.94 -21.76
N GLN A 357 -11.20 9.42 -20.82
CA GLN A 357 -9.92 8.78 -20.50
C GLN A 357 -10.12 7.33 -20.04
N GLU A 358 -9.04 6.55 -20.01
CA GLU A 358 -9.06 5.13 -19.64
C GLU A 358 -10.15 4.35 -20.40
N ARG A 359 -10.26 4.63 -21.71
CA ARG A 359 -11.21 3.98 -22.64
C ARG A 359 -12.68 4.19 -22.24
N GLY A 360 -12.97 5.35 -21.64
CA GLY A 360 -14.31 5.72 -21.19
C GLY A 360 -14.73 5.12 -19.85
N LEU A 361 -13.84 4.36 -19.17
CA LEU A 361 -14.16 3.73 -17.89
C LEU A 361 -13.82 4.59 -16.68
N ARG A 362 -12.84 5.50 -16.82
CA ARG A 362 -12.40 6.38 -15.73
C ARG A 362 -11.87 7.70 -16.30
N SER A 363 -12.71 8.72 -16.30
CA SER A 363 -12.32 10.05 -16.80
C SER A 363 -11.40 10.79 -15.84
N GLY A 364 -10.61 11.74 -16.38
CA GLY A 364 -9.71 12.59 -15.62
C GLY A 364 -8.25 12.45 -16.05
N THR A 365 -7.44 13.48 -15.76
CA THR A 365 -6.00 13.47 -16.02
C THR A 365 -5.34 12.34 -15.22
N LEU A 366 -4.48 11.57 -15.87
CA LEU A 366 -3.71 10.55 -15.18
C LEU A 366 -2.55 11.21 -14.46
N PRO A 367 -2.38 10.99 -13.14
CA PRO A 367 -1.20 11.44 -12.42
C PRO A 367 -0.03 10.52 -12.80
N HIS A 368 0.62 10.79 -13.94
CA HIS A 368 1.58 9.87 -14.57
C HIS A 368 2.73 9.49 -13.64
N PHE A 369 3.24 10.39 -12.80
CA PHE A 369 4.26 10.07 -11.80
C PHE A 369 3.76 9.06 -10.75
N LEU A 370 2.49 9.10 -10.34
CA LEU A 370 1.91 8.09 -9.46
C LEU A 370 1.71 6.76 -10.19
N CYS A 371 1.28 6.79 -11.46
CA CYS A 371 1.19 5.59 -12.29
C CYS A 371 2.56 4.91 -12.40
N VAL A 372 3.61 5.66 -12.71
CA VAL A 372 5.01 5.18 -12.74
C VAL A 372 5.40 4.55 -11.41
N GLY A 373 5.12 5.24 -10.29
CA GLY A 373 5.42 4.69 -8.97
C GLY A 373 4.71 3.36 -8.70
N PHE A 374 3.44 3.24 -9.12
CA PHE A 374 2.70 1.99 -8.97
C PHE A 374 3.25 0.87 -9.88
N GLY A 375 3.57 1.17 -11.14
CA GLY A 375 4.20 0.23 -12.06
C GLY A 375 5.54 -0.28 -11.54
N ALA A 376 6.41 0.63 -11.07
CA ALA A 376 7.70 0.27 -10.46
C ALA A 376 7.51 -0.61 -9.21
N ALA A 377 6.53 -0.29 -8.35
CA ALA A 377 6.21 -1.08 -7.18
C ALA A 377 5.78 -2.52 -7.53
N CYS A 378 4.94 -2.69 -8.56
CA CYS A 378 4.54 -4.00 -9.07
C CYS A 378 5.70 -4.78 -9.69
N ASP A 379 6.58 -4.13 -10.47
CA ASP A 379 7.75 -4.78 -11.07
C ASP A 379 8.74 -5.27 -10.01
N ILE A 380 8.99 -4.45 -8.98
CA ILE A 380 9.80 -4.81 -7.83
C ILE A 380 9.16 -5.97 -7.07
N ALA A 381 7.88 -5.86 -6.72
CA ALA A 381 7.18 -6.90 -5.97
C ALA A 381 7.19 -8.24 -6.71
N LYS A 382 7.04 -8.24 -8.04
CA LYS A 382 7.13 -9.47 -8.83
C LYS A 382 8.51 -10.13 -8.76
N LYS A 383 9.59 -9.35 -8.70
CA LYS A 383 10.98 -9.85 -8.61
C LYS A 383 11.34 -10.31 -7.21
N GLU A 384 10.91 -9.57 -6.20
CA GLU A 384 11.22 -9.83 -4.80
C GLU A 384 10.29 -10.85 -4.15
N LEU A 385 9.18 -11.24 -4.80
CA LEU A 385 8.14 -12.10 -4.23
C LEU A 385 8.69 -13.34 -3.50
N PRO A 386 9.61 -14.15 -4.07
CA PRO A 386 10.12 -15.33 -3.36
C PRO A 386 10.92 -14.98 -2.10
N HIS A 387 11.64 -13.85 -2.12
CA HIS A 387 12.41 -13.38 -0.98
C HIS A 387 11.49 -12.80 0.10
N ASP A 388 10.57 -11.92 -0.29
CA ASP A 388 9.59 -11.30 0.60
C ASP A 388 8.70 -12.37 1.27
N GLU A 389 8.26 -13.39 0.54
CA GLU A 389 7.47 -14.51 1.06
C GLU A 389 8.24 -15.28 2.14
N ALA A 390 9.48 -15.68 1.85
CA ALA A 390 10.32 -16.39 2.82
C ALA A 390 10.64 -15.54 4.05
N TRP A 391 10.92 -14.24 3.85
CA TRP A 391 11.23 -13.30 4.93
C TRP A 391 10.02 -13.05 5.84
N VAL A 392 8.86 -12.77 5.25
CA VAL A 392 7.61 -12.58 5.99
C VAL A 392 7.22 -13.85 6.73
N HIS A 393 7.34 -15.02 6.11
CA HIS A 393 7.06 -16.30 6.76
C HIS A 393 7.93 -16.53 8.00
N PHE A 394 9.24 -16.31 7.86
CA PHE A 394 10.18 -16.42 8.97
C PHE A 394 9.81 -15.48 10.14
N LEU A 395 9.54 -14.21 9.85
CA LEU A 395 9.20 -13.23 10.89
C LEU A 395 7.82 -13.46 11.50
N ALA A 396 6.82 -13.83 10.71
CA ALA A 396 5.47 -14.11 11.18
C ALA A 396 5.42 -15.34 12.08
N THR A 397 6.13 -16.41 11.69
CA THR A 397 6.28 -17.61 12.51
C THR A 397 6.98 -17.27 13.83
N ARG A 398 8.08 -16.51 13.78
CA ARG A 398 8.79 -16.07 14.98
C ARG A 398 7.89 -15.25 15.92
N LEU A 399 7.12 -14.30 15.38
CA LEU A 399 6.19 -13.48 16.16
C LEU A 399 5.11 -14.34 16.81
N TYR A 400 4.44 -15.19 16.03
CA TYR A 400 3.31 -15.99 16.51
C TYR A 400 3.74 -17.04 17.54
N ASP A 401 4.83 -17.77 17.29
CA ASP A 401 5.36 -18.75 18.24
C ASP A 401 5.88 -18.08 19.52
N GLY A 402 6.51 -16.91 19.37
CA GLY A 402 6.94 -16.08 20.50
C GLY A 402 5.75 -15.64 21.38
N ILE A 403 4.66 -15.19 20.76
CA ILE A 403 3.43 -14.83 21.48
C ILE A 403 2.84 -16.06 22.19
N ARG A 404 2.64 -17.18 21.48
CA ARG A 404 2.02 -18.39 22.06
C ARG A 404 2.84 -19.01 23.18
N LYS A 405 4.16 -18.96 23.09
CA LYS A 405 5.06 -19.52 24.10
C LYS A 405 5.06 -18.71 25.39
N ASN A 406 5.00 -17.38 25.29
CA ASN A 406 5.17 -16.49 26.44
C ASN A 406 3.84 -15.98 27.03
N ILE A 407 2.74 -16.06 26.28
CA ILE A 407 1.45 -15.49 26.68
C ILE A 407 0.37 -16.59 26.62
N PRO A 408 -0.14 -17.07 27.76
CA PRO A 408 -1.22 -18.06 27.78
C PRO A 408 -2.55 -17.43 27.34
N HIS A 409 -3.54 -18.25 26.97
CA HIS A 409 -4.89 -17.80 26.57
C HIS A 409 -4.89 -16.76 25.45
N VAL A 410 -4.09 -17.01 24.41
CA VAL A 410 -4.11 -16.26 23.15
C VAL A 410 -4.89 -17.03 22.10
N VAL A 411 -5.66 -16.31 21.28
CA VAL A 411 -6.48 -16.89 20.21
C VAL A 411 -6.11 -16.24 18.89
N LEU A 412 -5.77 -17.04 17.89
CA LEU A 412 -5.62 -16.57 16.51
C LEU A 412 -7.01 -16.33 15.91
N ASN A 413 -7.21 -15.15 15.34
CA ASN A 413 -8.41 -14.83 14.58
C ASN A 413 -8.16 -15.09 13.10
N GLY A 414 -8.88 -16.07 12.54
CA GLY A 414 -8.71 -16.52 11.17
C GLY A 414 -8.20 -17.96 11.09
N ASP A 415 -7.76 -18.35 9.91
CA ASP A 415 -7.28 -19.70 9.62
C ASP A 415 -5.76 -19.82 9.79
N LEU A 416 -5.30 -20.98 10.26
CA LEU A 416 -3.87 -21.20 10.48
C LEU A 416 -3.11 -21.39 9.17
N ASP A 417 -3.73 -22.10 8.22
CA ASP A 417 -3.09 -22.60 7.02
C ASP A 417 -3.45 -21.75 5.79
N SER A 418 -4.69 -21.28 5.72
CA SER A 418 -5.23 -20.50 4.60
C SER A 418 -5.19 -19.00 4.89
N ARG A 419 -3.99 -18.43 5.01
CA ARG A 419 -3.79 -16.99 5.25
C ARG A 419 -2.53 -16.42 4.60
N TYR A 420 -2.51 -15.10 4.45
CA TYR A 420 -1.28 -14.34 4.31
C TYR A 420 -0.66 -14.10 5.69
N GLU A 421 0.49 -14.73 5.95
CA GLU A 421 1.12 -14.74 7.27
C GLU A 421 1.61 -13.37 7.76
N GLY A 422 1.91 -12.45 6.83
CA GLY A 422 2.26 -11.08 7.20
C GLY A 422 1.09 -10.25 7.72
N CYS A 423 -0.11 -10.83 7.85
CA CYS A 423 -1.24 -10.27 8.57
C CYS A 423 -1.64 -11.24 9.70
N LEU A 424 -1.13 -10.98 10.90
CA LEU A 424 -1.38 -11.80 12.08
C LEU A 424 -2.37 -11.08 13.00
N ASN A 425 -3.51 -11.69 13.29
CA ASN A 425 -4.52 -11.12 14.20
C ASN A 425 -4.73 -12.04 15.40
N VAL A 426 -4.46 -11.52 16.61
CA VAL A 426 -4.49 -12.31 17.85
C VAL A 426 -5.30 -11.58 18.92
N SER A 427 -6.23 -12.30 19.57
CA SER A 427 -6.94 -11.87 20.76
C SER A 427 -6.20 -12.29 22.03
N PHE A 428 -6.14 -11.39 23.00
CA PHE A 428 -5.53 -11.61 24.31
C PHE A 428 -6.61 -11.66 25.39
N ALA A 429 -6.99 -12.86 25.82
CA ALA A 429 -8.05 -13.00 26.82
C ALA A 429 -7.67 -12.36 28.17
N TYR A 430 -8.69 -11.90 28.90
CA TYR A 430 -8.60 -11.39 30.28
C TYR A 430 -7.79 -10.09 30.45
N VAL A 431 -7.68 -9.31 29.37
CA VAL A 431 -7.03 -8.00 29.35
C VAL A 431 -8.07 -6.95 28.95
N GLU A 432 -7.90 -5.69 29.35
CA GLU A 432 -8.72 -4.58 28.85
C GLU A 432 -8.06 -3.97 27.60
N GLY A 433 -8.83 -3.81 26.52
CA GLY A 433 -8.33 -3.51 25.18
C GLY A 433 -7.67 -2.14 25.02
N GLU A 434 -8.25 -1.08 25.59
CA GLU A 434 -7.69 0.27 25.52
C GLU A 434 -6.36 0.35 26.28
N SER A 435 -6.32 -0.23 27.48
CA SER A 435 -5.12 -0.34 28.30
C SER A 435 -4.01 -1.09 27.59
N LEU A 436 -4.34 -2.15 26.84
CA LEU A 436 -3.38 -2.89 26.02
C LEU A 436 -2.80 -1.99 24.93
N LEU A 437 -3.63 -1.30 24.14
CA LEU A 437 -3.15 -0.40 23.08
C LEU A 437 -2.28 0.74 23.64
N MET A 438 -2.65 1.30 24.78
CA MET A 438 -1.85 2.33 25.47
C MET A 438 -0.49 1.78 25.93
N ALA A 439 -0.45 0.53 26.41
CA ALA A 439 0.78 -0.16 26.79
C ALA A 439 1.71 -0.42 25.59
N LEU A 440 1.15 -0.54 24.39
CA LEU A 440 1.87 -0.85 23.15
C LEU A 440 2.34 0.40 22.38
N LYS A 441 2.37 1.59 22.99
CA LYS A 441 2.78 2.86 22.34
C LYS A 441 4.13 2.84 21.58
N ASN A 442 5.03 1.91 21.90
CA ASN A 442 6.34 1.77 21.27
C ASN A 442 6.31 0.86 20.02
N ILE A 443 5.14 0.31 19.66
CA ILE A 443 4.89 -0.41 18.41
C ILE A 443 3.64 0.19 17.74
N ALA A 444 3.72 0.45 16.43
CA ALA A 444 2.57 0.90 15.67
C ALA A 444 1.82 -0.34 15.16
N VAL A 445 0.66 -0.62 15.76
CA VAL A 445 -0.23 -1.74 15.44
C VAL A 445 -1.66 -1.22 15.31
N SER A 446 -2.55 -2.06 14.81
CA SER A 446 -3.98 -1.75 14.70
C SER A 446 -4.78 -2.68 15.59
N SER A 447 -5.70 -2.13 16.39
CA SER A 447 -6.87 -2.90 16.83
C SER A 447 -7.91 -2.90 15.70
N GLY A 448 -8.80 -3.91 15.67
CA GLY A 448 -9.82 -4.06 14.63
C GLY A 448 -10.83 -2.91 14.49
N SER A 449 -10.74 -1.87 15.34
CA SER A 449 -11.54 -0.64 15.28
C SER A 449 -10.87 0.51 14.50
N ALA A 450 -9.59 0.39 14.11
CA ALA A 450 -8.78 1.54 13.70
C ALA A 450 -9.10 2.14 12.32
N CYS A 451 -9.91 1.49 11.48
CA CYS A 451 -10.31 2.07 10.19
C CYS A 451 -11.59 2.92 10.26
N THR A 452 -12.24 3.02 11.42
CA THR A 452 -13.43 3.86 11.62
C THR A 452 -13.11 4.97 12.62
N SER A 453 -12.90 6.19 12.10
CA SER A 453 -12.45 7.37 12.84
C SER A 453 -13.46 7.96 13.84
N ALA A 454 -14.46 7.21 14.33
CA ALA A 454 -15.54 7.81 15.13
C ALA A 454 -16.32 6.92 16.10
N SER A 455 -16.22 5.57 16.07
CA SER A 455 -16.96 4.72 17.01
C SER A 455 -16.09 3.66 17.65
N LEU A 456 -16.31 3.43 18.95
CA LEU A 456 -15.66 2.40 19.77
C LEU A 456 -16.20 0.99 19.48
N GLU A 457 -16.84 0.78 18.32
CA GLU A 457 -17.47 -0.50 18.01
C GLU A 457 -16.43 -1.58 17.74
N PRO A 458 -16.65 -2.82 18.22
CA PRO A 458 -15.77 -3.94 17.93
C PRO A 458 -15.74 -4.24 16.42
N SER A 459 -14.65 -4.83 15.95
CA SER A 459 -14.47 -5.18 14.54
C SER A 459 -15.66 -6.00 14.03
N TYR A 460 -16.28 -5.51 12.95
CA TYR A 460 -17.36 -6.25 12.28
C TYR A 460 -16.85 -7.55 11.65
N VAL A 461 -15.56 -7.65 11.31
CA VAL A 461 -14.95 -8.88 10.80
C VAL A 461 -14.84 -9.91 11.92
N LEU A 462 -14.34 -9.50 13.10
CA LEU A 462 -14.23 -10.41 14.26
C LEU A 462 -15.61 -10.89 14.73
N ARG A 463 -16.61 -9.99 14.72
CA ARG A 463 -18.00 -10.37 15.01
C ARG A 463 -18.56 -11.35 13.97
N ALA A 464 -18.24 -11.18 12.68
CA ALA A 464 -18.72 -12.07 11.63
C ALA A 464 -18.15 -13.49 11.73
N ILE A 465 -16.95 -13.66 12.28
CA ILE A 465 -16.37 -14.99 12.58
C ILE A 465 -16.78 -15.53 13.96
N GLY A 466 -17.63 -14.80 14.70
CA GLY A 466 -18.18 -15.22 15.98
C GLY A 466 -17.24 -15.07 17.17
N VAL A 467 -16.24 -14.17 17.09
CA VAL A 467 -15.43 -13.77 18.25
C VAL A 467 -16.31 -12.94 19.19
N GLY A 468 -16.35 -13.31 20.47
CA GLY A 468 -17.12 -12.59 21.49
C GLY A 468 -16.63 -11.15 21.65
N GLU A 469 -17.52 -10.24 22.08
CA GLU A 469 -17.22 -8.79 22.16
C GLU A 469 -15.97 -8.51 23.00
N ASP A 470 -15.84 -9.15 24.16
CA ASP A 470 -14.68 -9.02 25.04
C ASP A 470 -13.35 -9.35 24.35
N LEU A 471 -13.34 -10.41 23.54
CA LEU A 471 -12.15 -10.81 22.78
C LEU A 471 -11.90 -9.91 21.57
N ALA A 472 -12.97 -9.38 20.95
CA ALA A 472 -12.85 -8.48 19.82
C ALA A 472 -12.16 -7.15 20.21
N HIS A 473 -12.42 -6.63 21.41
CA HIS A 473 -11.75 -5.43 21.95
C HIS A 473 -10.29 -5.64 22.32
N THR A 474 -9.89 -6.88 22.61
CA THR A 474 -8.51 -7.27 22.96
C THR A 474 -7.73 -7.85 21.79
N SER A 475 -8.24 -7.66 20.57
CA SER A 475 -7.61 -8.17 19.35
C SER A 475 -6.66 -7.16 18.73
N ILE A 476 -5.43 -7.61 18.47
CA ILE A 476 -4.39 -6.80 17.83
C ILE A 476 -4.01 -7.44 16.49
N ARG A 477 -3.99 -6.62 15.44
CA ARG A 477 -3.44 -6.96 14.14
C ARG A 477 -2.00 -6.47 14.04
N PHE A 478 -1.10 -7.42 13.81
CA PHE A 478 0.30 -7.20 13.48
C PHE A 478 0.50 -7.38 11.97
N GLY A 479 1.03 -6.35 11.35
CA GLY A 479 1.39 -6.33 9.94
C GLY A 479 2.89 -6.42 9.75
N ILE A 480 3.36 -7.44 9.06
CA ILE A 480 4.77 -7.66 8.75
C ILE A 480 4.99 -7.42 7.26
N GLY A 481 6.10 -6.79 6.92
CA GLY A 481 6.48 -6.51 5.53
C GLY A 481 7.99 -6.58 5.29
N ARG A 482 8.38 -6.18 4.09
CA ARG A 482 9.75 -6.24 3.54
C ARG A 482 10.81 -5.60 4.44
N PHE A 483 10.44 -4.55 5.15
CA PHE A 483 11.37 -3.77 5.97
C PHE A 483 11.29 -4.08 7.45
N THR A 484 10.41 -5.00 7.87
CA THR A 484 10.36 -5.45 9.26
C THR A 484 11.63 -6.23 9.58
N THR A 485 12.20 -6.02 10.77
CA THR A 485 13.42 -6.71 11.21
C THR A 485 13.16 -7.73 12.32
N VAL A 486 14.12 -8.63 12.55
CA VAL A 486 14.07 -9.62 13.65
C VAL A 486 14.01 -8.92 15.00
N GLU A 487 14.76 -7.83 15.16
CA GLU A 487 14.84 -7.05 16.39
C GLU A 487 13.49 -6.37 16.71
N GLU A 488 12.79 -5.86 15.69
CA GLU A 488 11.45 -5.30 15.85
C GLU A 488 10.44 -6.37 16.30
N VAL A 489 10.55 -7.59 15.76
CA VAL A 489 9.73 -8.75 16.16
C VAL A 489 10.03 -9.18 17.60
N ASP A 490 11.31 -9.32 17.95
CA ASP A 490 11.73 -9.74 19.30
C ASP A 490 11.33 -8.73 20.37
N PHE A 491 11.54 -7.44 20.08
CA PHE A 491 11.08 -6.36 20.93
C PHE A 491 9.56 -6.41 21.14
N THR A 492 8.80 -6.69 20.07
CA THR A 492 7.35 -6.80 20.14
C THR A 492 6.90 -7.96 21.02
N ILE A 493 7.54 -9.13 20.91
CA ILE A 493 7.25 -10.31 21.74
C ILE A 493 7.50 -9.99 23.22
N ASP A 494 8.64 -9.40 23.55
CA ASP A 494 8.98 -9.02 24.94
C ASP A 494 8.01 -7.97 25.49
N LEU A 495 7.73 -6.92 24.72
CA LEU A 495 6.82 -5.85 25.11
C LEU A 495 5.41 -6.38 25.37
N LEU A 496 4.89 -7.23 24.48
CA LEU A 496 3.58 -7.87 24.65
C LEU A 496 3.56 -8.74 25.90
N SER A 497 4.57 -9.59 26.09
CA SER A 497 4.63 -10.53 27.20
C SER A 497 4.60 -9.81 28.55
N ARG A 498 5.42 -8.77 28.70
CA ARG A 498 5.46 -7.95 29.92
C ARG A 498 4.16 -7.21 30.18
N ASN A 499 3.59 -6.56 29.16
CA ASN A 499 2.40 -5.74 29.35
C ASN A 499 1.13 -6.57 29.54
N VAL A 500 0.97 -7.68 28.82
CA VAL A 500 -0.17 -8.58 29.01
C VAL A 500 -0.14 -9.20 30.41
N ALA A 501 1.02 -9.64 30.89
CA ALA A 501 1.17 -10.15 32.26
C ALA A 501 0.78 -9.08 33.29
N ARG A 502 1.32 -7.87 33.18
CA ARG A 502 1.01 -6.74 34.08
C ARG A 502 -0.48 -6.37 34.07
N LEU A 503 -1.13 -6.36 32.90
CA LEU A 503 -2.56 -6.04 32.81
C LEU A 503 -3.43 -7.16 33.39
N ARG A 504 -3.01 -8.42 33.24
CA ARG A 504 -3.70 -9.57 33.85
C ARG A 504 -3.59 -9.59 35.37
N GLU A 505 -2.47 -9.18 35.94
CA GLU A 505 -2.32 -9.01 37.40
C GLU A 505 -3.32 -8.00 37.99
N MET A 506 -3.82 -7.06 37.18
CA MET A 506 -4.81 -6.06 37.58
C MET A 506 -6.24 -6.44 37.19
N SER A 507 -6.44 -7.60 36.55
CA SER A 507 -7.71 -8.02 35.96
C SER A 507 -8.47 -8.98 36.89
N PRO A 508 -9.67 -8.59 37.40
CA PRO A 508 -10.48 -9.48 38.22
C PRO A 508 -10.90 -10.77 37.48
N LEU A 509 -11.08 -10.69 36.15
CA LEU A 509 -11.38 -11.85 35.31
C LEU A 509 -10.24 -12.86 35.29
N TRP A 510 -8.99 -12.39 35.37
CA TRP A 510 -7.83 -13.26 35.39
C TRP A 510 -7.69 -13.98 36.73
N GLU A 511 -7.95 -13.28 37.84
CA GLU A 511 -7.94 -13.86 39.19
C GLU A 511 -8.94 -15.03 39.31
N LEU A 512 -10.18 -14.83 38.86
CA LEU A 512 -11.21 -15.87 38.84
C LEU A 512 -10.81 -17.11 38.01
N VAL A 513 -10.15 -16.90 36.86
CA VAL A 513 -9.66 -18.00 36.02
C VAL A 513 -8.51 -18.75 36.70
N GLN A 514 -7.63 -18.04 37.41
CA GLN A 514 -6.56 -18.67 38.21
C GLN A 514 -7.11 -19.49 39.38
N GLU A 515 -8.24 -19.07 39.95
CA GLU A 515 -8.98 -19.82 40.98
C GLU A 515 -9.79 -21.01 40.41
N GLY A 516 -9.84 -21.16 39.09
CA GLY A 516 -10.54 -22.26 38.41
C GLY A 516 -12.05 -22.04 38.22
N VAL A 517 -12.52 -20.80 38.33
CA VAL A 517 -13.93 -20.44 38.12
C VAL A 517 -14.25 -20.38 36.62
N ASP A 518 -15.32 -21.06 36.20
CA ASP A 518 -15.84 -20.93 34.84
C ASP A 518 -16.63 -19.63 34.70
N LEU A 519 -16.08 -18.66 33.96
CA LEU A 519 -16.70 -17.34 33.76
C LEU A 519 -18.09 -17.41 33.10
N ASN A 520 -18.41 -18.50 32.39
CA ASN A 520 -19.74 -18.69 31.79
C ASN A 520 -20.81 -19.02 32.84
N THR A 521 -20.41 -19.38 34.06
CA THR A 521 -21.32 -19.71 35.16
C THR A 521 -21.63 -18.50 36.06
N ILE A 522 -20.92 -17.39 35.86
CA ILE A 522 -21.12 -16.15 36.61
C ILE A 522 -22.31 -15.39 36.02
N GLN A 523 -23.30 -15.09 36.86
CA GLN A 523 -24.38 -14.17 36.50
C GLN A 523 -23.88 -12.74 36.60
N TRP A 524 -23.44 -12.19 35.47
CA TRP A 524 -23.11 -10.78 35.35
C TRP A 524 -24.38 -9.95 35.49
N THR A 525 -24.38 -8.96 36.39
CA THR A 525 -25.43 -7.94 36.40
C THR A 525 -25.37 -7.17 35.09
N GLN A 526 -26.40 -7.34 34.25
CA GLN A 526 -26.64 -6.44 33.12
C GLN A 526 -27.02 -5.07 33.67
N ASP A 527 -26.04 -4.21 33.90
CA ASP A 527 -26.30 -2.81 34.24
C ASP A 527 -26.62 -2.02 32.97
N ALA A 528 -27.93 -1.83 32.77
CA ALA A 528 -28.60 -0.61 32.33
C ALA A 528 -28.01 0.17 31.14
N HIS A 529 -28.37 -0.23 29.92
CA HIS A 529 -28.46 0.71 28.80
C HIS A 529 -29.80 1.46 28.86
N HIS A 530 -29.72 2.75 29.19
CA HIS A 530 -30.71 3.75 28.80
C HIS A 530 -30.13 4.65 27.71
#